data_AF-A0A1T5ED27-F1
#
_entry.id   AF-A0A1T5ED27-F1
#
_cell.length_a   1.000
_cell.length_b   1.000
_cell.length_c   1.000
_cell.angle_alpha   90.00
_cell.angle_beta   90.00
_cell.angle_gamma   90.00
#
_symmetry.space_group_name_H-M   'P 1'
#
loop_
_entity.id
_entity.type
_entity.pdbx_description
1 polymer ?
#
loop_
_entity_poly.entity_id
_entity_poly.type
_entity_poly.pdbx_seq_one_letter_code
_entity_poly.pdbx_strand_id
1 'polypeptide(L)' 'MELNRYETVKSVINKLDKIISKFLNEAKPNLKELFSLIEMRSTYVKELDGLTRSKNTHEMFKNKNRYGK' A
#
# COMPACT_ATOMS: atom_id res chain seq x y z
N MET A 1 -1.44 20.10 6.76
CA MET A 1 -2.44 19.07 6.40
C MET A 1 -1.72 17.74 6.49
N GLU A 2 -1.95 16.98 7.55
CA GLU A 2 -1.24 15.73 7.80
C GLU A 2 -1.69 14.69 6.76
N LEU A 3 -0.77 14.23 5.92
CA LEU A 3 -1.06 13.19 4.94
C LEU A 3 -1.43 11.91 5.68
N ASN A 4 -2.70 11.49 5.54
CA ASN A 4 -3.18 10.24 6.11
C ASN A 4 -2.26 9.09 5.65
N ARG A 5 -1.73 8.32 6.59
CA ARG A 5 -0.81 7.19 6.35
C ARG A 5 -1.33 6.26 5.24
N TYR A 6 -2.64 6.04 5.17
CA TYR A 6 -3.27 5.26 4.10
C TYR A 6 -3.03 5.85 2.69
N GLU A 7 -3.23 7.16 2.52
CA GLU A 7 -3.02 7.86 1.25
C GLU A 7 -1.55 7.90 0.87
N THR A 8 -0.66 8.05 1.86
CA THR A 8 0.79 8.00 1.66
C THR A 8 1.23 6.63 1.13
N VAL A 9 0.80 5.54 1.77
CA VAL A 9 1.16 4.17 1.35
C VAL A 9 0.61 3.87 -0.05
N LYS A 10 -0.64 4.25 -0.33
CA LYS A 10 -1.25 4.10 -1.65
C LYS A 10 -0.49 4.87 -2.74
N SER A 11 -0.05 6.09 -2.44
CA SER A 11 0.77 6.91 -3.34
C SER A 11 2.13 6.28 -3.63
N VAL A 12 2.78 5.70 -2.62
CA VAL A 12 4.05 4.99 -2.78
C VAL A 12 3.90 3.77 -3.67
N ILE A 13 2.87 2.94 -3.47
CA ILE A 13 2.58 1.78 -4.33
C ILE A 13 2.41 2.22 -5.79
N ASN A 14 1.60 3.25 -6.04
CA ASN A 14 1.39 3.78 -7.39
C ASN A 14 2.68 4.29 -8.04
N LYS A 15 3.60 4.89 -7.27
CA LYS A 15 4.91 5.31 -7.79
C LYS A 15 5.77 4.09 -8.14
N LEU A 16 5.80 3.08 -7.27
CA LEU A 16 6.52 1.84 -7.51
C LEU A 16 6.00 1.11 -8.76
N ASP A 17 4.67 1.04 -8.95
CA ASP A 17 4.07 0.47 -10.15
C ASP A 17 4.56 1.16 -11.43
N LYS A 18 4.58 2.51 -11.45
CA LYS A 18 5.09 3.26 -12.60
C LYS A 18 6.58 2.99 -12.88
N ILE A 19 7.40 2.91 -11.84
CA ILE A 19 8.83 2.63 -11.97
C ILE A 19 9.04 1.22 -12.50
N ILE A 20 8.35 0.22 -11.92
CA ILE A 20 8.41 -1.18 -12.35
C ILE A 20 7.97 -1.30 -13.81
N SER A 21 6.85 -0.67 -14.20
CA SER A 21 6.41 -0.66 -15.59
C SER A 21 7.44 -0.03 -16.52
N LYS A 22 8.12 1.05 -16.11
CA LYS A 22 9.20 1.64 -16.90
C LYS A 22 10.37 0.67 -17.06
N PHE A 23 10.80 0.03 -15.96
CA PHE A 23 11.87 -0.97 -15.96
C PHE A 23 11.55 -2.14 -16.90
N LEU A 24 10.34 -2.68 -16.84
CA LEU A 24 9.91 -3.79 -17.70
C LEU A 24 9.92 -3.44 -19.20
N ASN A 25 9.83 -2.15 -19.55
CA ASN A 25 9.89 -1.66 -20.92
C ASN A 25 11.31 -1.31 -21.39
N GLU A 26 12.34 -1.44 -20.53
CA GLU A 26 13.73 -1.23 -20.95
C GLU A 26 14.22 -2.40 -21.80
N ALA A 27 15.08 -2.11 -22.79
CA ALA A 27 15.62 -3.14 -23.69
C ALA A 27 16.48 -4.19 -22.96
N LYS A 28 17.09 -3.82 -21.84
CA LYS A 28 17.84 -4.70 -20.93
C LYS A 28 17.60 -4.27 -19.48
N PRO A 29 16.51 -4.71 -18.85
CA PRO A 29 16.22 -4.34 -17.48
C PRO A 29 17.26 -4.94 -16.52
N ASN A 30 17.72 -4.14 -15.56
CA ASN A 30 18.51 -4.65 -14.45
C ASN A 30 17.60 -5.50 -13.55
N LEU A 31 17.67 -6.83 -13.72
CA LEU A 31 16.82 -7.77 -12.99
C LEU A 31 16.97 -7.64 -11.47
N LYS A 32 18.18 -7.37 -10.97
CA LYS A 32 18.42 -7.20 -9.52
C LYS A 32 17.63 -6.01 -8.97
N GLU A 33 17.65 -4.90 -9.71
CA GLU A 33 16.93 -3.68 -9.33
C GLU A 33 15.41 -3.86 -9.45
N LEU A 34 14.95 -4.53 -10.52
CA LEU A 34 13.55 -4.90 -10.70
C LEU A 34 13.04 -5.77 -9.53
N PHE A 35 13.82 -6.77 -9.09
CA PHE A 35 13.47 -7.58 -7.92
C PHE A 35 13.35 -6.73 -6.65
N SER A 36 14.31 -5.85 -6.38
CA SER A 36 14.24 -4.95 -5.22
C SER A 36 13.01 -4.04 -5.25
N LEU A 37 12.62 -3.52 -6.43
CA LEU A 37 11.41 -2.72 -6.59
C LEU A 37 10.14 -3.53 -6.31
N ILE A 38 10.07 -4.78 -6.78
CA ILE A 38 8.96 -5.69 -6.53
C ILE A 38 8.85 -6.04 -5.04
N GLU A 39 9.98 -6.29 -4.36
CA GLU A 39 10.02 -6.55 -2.91
C GLU A 39 9.52 -5.34 -2.11
N MET A 40 9.98 -4.13 -2.45
CA MET A 40 9.48 -2.90 -1.82
C MET A 40 7.97 -2.76 -2.02
N ARG A 41 7.49 -2.97 -3.26
CA ARG A 41 6.05 -2.92 -3.56
C ARG A 41 5.26 -3.90 -2.70
N SER A 42 5.74 -5.13 -2.58
CA SER A 42 5.11 -6.17 -1.74
C SER A 42 4.98 -5.74 -0.28
N THR A 43 6.03 -5.12 0.28
CA THR A 43 6.02 -4.58 1.64
C THR A 43 4.94 -3.52 1.83
N TYR A 44 4.84 -2.55 0.91
CA TYR A 44 3.82 -1.50 1.01
C TYR A 44 2.41 -2.02 0.78
N VAL A 45 2.21 -3.02 -0.08
CA VAL A 45 0.90 -3.68 -0.25
C VAL A 45 0.45 -4.36 1.05
N LYS A 46 1.36 -5.03 1.76
CA LYS A 46 1.06 -5.62 3.08
C LYS A 46 0.72 -4.56 4.12
N GLU A 47 1.43 -3.42 4.13
CA GLU A 47 1.09 -2.31 5.00
C GLU A 47 -0.30 -1.75 4.68
N LEU A 48 -0.64 -1.57 3.39
CA LEU A 48 -1.96 -1.09 2.97
C LEU A 48 -3.09 -2.02 3.42
N ASP A 49 -2.89 -3.34 3.31
CA ASP A 49 -3.82 -4.35 3.80
C ASP A 49 -4.00 -4.24 5.33
N GLY A 50 -2.90 -4.10 6.09
CA GLY A 50 -2.95 -3.88 7.54
C GLY A 50 -3.71 -2.60 7.93
N LEU A 51 -3.50 -1.50 7.21
CA LEU A 51 -4.21 -0.23 7.43
C LEU A 51 -5.71 -0.35 7.10
N THR A 52 -6.04 -1.09 6.05
CA THR A 52 -7.44 -1.34 5.64
C THR A 52 -8.16 -2.20 6.68
N ARG A 53 -7.52 -3.26 7.18
CA ARG A 53 -8.06 -4.09 8.26
C ARG A 53 -8.23 -3.28 9.55
N SER A 54 -7.25 -2.47 9.92
CA SER A 54 -7.32 -1.60 11.11
C SER A 54 -8.48 -0.61 11.04
N LYS A 55 -8.72 0.02 9.88
CA LYS A 55 -9.92 0.85 9.63
C LYS A 55 -11.21 0.06 9.83
N ASN A 56 -11.33 -1.10 9.18
CA ASN A 56 -12.54 -1.93 9.26
C ASN A 56 -12.82 -2.43 10.69
N THR A 57 -11.77 -2.82 11.45
CA THR A 57 -11.91 -3.22 12.85
C THR A 57 -12.37 -2.05 13.71
N HIS A 58 -11.78 -0.86 13.56
CA HIS A 58 -12.18 0.33 14.31
C HIS A 58 -13.63 0.75 14.03
N GLU A 59 -14.10 0.64 12.77
CA GLU A 59 -15.50 0.90 12.41
C GLU A 59 -16.46 -0.16 12.98
N MET A 60 -16.08 -1.44 13.01
CA MET A 60 -16.87 -2.50 13.65
C MET A 60 -17.03 -2.27 15.17
N PHE A 61 -16.00 -1.82 15.87
CA PHE A 61 -16.09 -1.47 17.29
C PHE A 61 -17.01 -0.27 17.54
N LYS A 62 -16.99 0.76 16.66
CA LYS A 62 -17.91 1.90 16.76
C LYS A 62 -19.37 1.53 16.51
N ASN A 63 -19.64 0.58 15.59
CA ASN A 63 -21.00 0.12 15.33
C ASN A 63 -21.58 -0.77 16.44
N LYS A 64 -20.76 -1.55 17.16
CA LYS A 64 -21.24 -2.36 18.29
C LYS A 64 -21.71 -1.53 19.50
N ASN A 65 -21.10 -0.37 19.75
CA ASN A 65 -21.49 0.51 20.86
C ASN A 65 -22.69 1.42 20.57
N ARG A 66 -23.31 1.34 19.38
CA ARG A 66 -24.56 2.07 19.07
C ARG A 66 -25.84 1.29 19.34
N TYR A 67 -25.75 -0.01 19.63
CA TYR A 67 -26.91 -0.86 19.96
C TYR A 67 -27.04 -1.13 21.48
N GLY A 68 -26.30 -0.39 22.31
CA GLY A 68 -26.31 -0.51 23.77
C GLY A 68 -26.86 0.73 24.48
N LYS A 69 -27.93 1.33 23.95
CA LYS A 69 -28.70 2.35 24.67
C LYS A 69 -30.18 2.03 24.61
#